data_AF-A0A183Q1P1-F1
#
_entry.id   AF-A0A183Q1P1-F1
#
_cell.length_a   1.000
_cell.length_b   1.000
_cell.length_c   1.000
_cell.angle_alpha   90.00
_cell.angle_beta   90.00
_cell.angle_gamma   90.00
#
_symmetry.space_group_name_H-M   'P 1'
#
loop_
_entity.id
_entity.type
_entity.pdbx_description
1 polymer ?
#
loop_
_entity_poly.entity_id
_entity_poly.type
_entity_poly.pdbx_seq_one_letter_code
_entity_poly.pdbx_strand_id
1 'polypeptide(L)'
;HYEGLANRAAQNLHVVDIFSCSLDQTGLHELRYLTNYTGGHMIMGDSFASSLFQQTYRRVFNKDASGSFLMGLAGQMEVKDWVASTPELMIGSEVIERVDHFTYLGSLINPCGVTSKELKVSGCIGPCFSANVKMPNTGEQEVGIGRTSVWRLNGFTPSTTLAIYFEVATPTSGGGVQIPPGSNGRGYVQFVTQYQRANGQRKLRVTTVCRNWIDSTTQLPHMICGFDQEAATVLIARMAMFKAETTDSVDVLRWLDRQLIKLCHKFGDYRKDDPTSFRLPGEFSFYPQFMFHMRRSQFLQVFNNSPDETAYYR
;
A
#
# COMPACT_ATOMS: atom_id res chain seq x y z
N HIS A 1 -7.29 -13.95 21.35
CA HIS A 1 -7.15 -15.35 20.91
C HIS A 1 -6.83 -15.44 19.42
N TYR A 2 -7.72 -14.97 18.53
CA TYR A 2 -7.57 -15.12 17.07
C TYR A 2 -6.35 -14.41 16.47
N GLU A 3 -5.92 -13.27 17.02
CA GLU A 3 -4.65 -12.66 16.61
C GLU A 3 -3.44 -13.58 16.83
N GLY A 4 -3.42 -14.36 17.93
CA GLY A 4 -2.38 -15.36 18.17
C GLY A 4 -2.42 -16.52 17.17
N LEU A 5 -3.62 -16.92 16.75
CA LEU A 5 -3.79 -17.91 15.68
C LEU A 5 -3.35 -17.36 14.32
N ALA A 6 -3.72 -16.11 14.01
CA ALA A 6 -3.31 -15.42 12.80
C ALA A 6 -1.80 -15.31 12.70
N ASN A 7 -1.11 -14.94 13.79
CA ASN A 7 0.35 -14.95 13.86
C ASN A 7 0.94 -16.33 13.56
N ARG A 8 0.39 -17.40 14.14
CA ARG A 8 0.85 -18.77 13.87
C ARG A 8 0.63 -19.18 12.42
N ALA A 9 -0.53 -18.89 11.84
CA ALA A 9 -0.82 -19.17 10.43
C ALA A 9 0.11 -18.37 9.50
N ALA A 10 0.28 -17.07 9.80
CA ALA A 10 1.16 -16.15 9.10
C ALA A 10 2.61 -16.68 9.05
N GLN A 11 3.15 -17.04 10.21
CA GLN A 11 4.51 -17.59 10.36
C GLN A 11 4.73 -18.91 9.61
N ASN A 12 3.70 -19.74 9.50
CA ASN A 12 3.75 -21.02 8.80
C ASN A 12 3.34 -20.94 7.32
N LEU A 13 3.18 -19.72 6.77
CA LEU A 13 2.78 -19.51 5.37
C LEU A 13 1.42 -20.14 5.02
N HIS A 14 0.54 -20.29 5.99
CA HIS A 14 -0.83 -20.76 5.79
C HIS A 14 -1.77 -19.59 5.51
N VAL A 15 -2.78 -19.83 4.68
CA VAL A 15 -3.86 -18.87 4.37
C VAL A 15 -5.12 -19.30 5.12
N VAL A 16 -5.84 -18.33 5.70
CA VAL A 16 -7.11 -18.57 6.38
C VAL A 16 -8.19 -17.71 5.72
N ASP A 17 -9.11 -18.37 5.03
CA ASP A 17 -10.33 -17.75 4.50
C ASP A 17 -11.48 -17.89 5.50
N ILE A 18 -12.36 -16.89 5.54
CA ILE A 18 -13.58 -16.89 6.37
C ILE A 18 -14.78 -16.66 5.46
N PHE A 19 -15.65 -17.66 5.38
CA PHE A 19 -16.94 -17.59 4.71
C PHE A 19 -18.03 -17.61 5.78
N SER A 20 -18.60 -16.45 6.08
CA SER A 20 -19.63 -16.30 7.09
C SER A 20 -20.98 -15.98 6.45
N CYS A 21 -21.99 -16.81 6.72
CA CYS A 21 -23.35 -16.56 6.29
C CYS A 21 -24.33 -16.72 7.45
N SER A 22 -24.93 -15.62 7.88
CA SER A 22 -25.83 -15.55 9.02
C SER A 22 -26.63 -14.24 8.96
N LEU A 23 -27.86 -14.24 9.51
CA LEU A 23 -28.66 -13.02 9.65
C LEU A 23 -28.14 -12.10 10.77
N ASP A 24 -27.45 -12.69 11.74
CA ASP A 24 -26.79 -11.99 12.85
C ASP A 24 -25.26 -12.06 12.74
N GLN A 25 -24.58 -11.25 13.55
CA GLN A 25 -23.12 -11.25 13.65
C GLN A 25 -22.55 -12.63 14.02
N THR A 26 -21.35 -12.90 13.51
CA THR A 26 -20.64 -14.17 13.66
C THR A 26 -19.27 -14.03 14.30
N GLY A 27 -18.86 -12.80 14.63
CA GLY A 27 -17.57 -12.48 15.21
C GLY A 27 -16.48 -12.26 14.16
N LEU A 28 -16.84 -11.78 12.96
CA LEU A 28 -15.87 -11.33 11.96
C LEU A 28 -14.95 -10.26 12.52
N HIS A 29 -15.46 -9.41 13.42
CA HIS A 29 -14.64 -8.43 14.10
C HIS A 29 -13.46 -9.10 14.80
N GLU A 30 -13.68 -10.10 15.64
CA GLU A 30 -12.61 -10.80 16.37
C GLU A 30 -11.76 -11.69 15.43
N LEU A 31 -12.35 -12.23 14.37
CA LEU A 31 -11.69 -13.14 13.43
C LEU A 31 -10.84 -12.44 12.36
N ARG A 32 -11.03 -11.14 12.12
CA ARG A 32 -10.40 -10.37 11.02
C ARG A 32 -8.90 -10.52 10.88
N TYR A 33 -8.19 -10.72 11.99
CA TYR A 33 -6.75 -10.92 11.99
C TYR A 33 -6.32 -12.11 11.13
N LEU A 34 -7.13 -13.17 11.09
CA LEU A 34 -6.85 -14.39 10.33
C LEU A 34 -6.72 -14.08 8.84
N THR A 35 -7.70 -13.40 8.26
CA THR A 35 -7.68 -13.00 6.84
C THR A 35 -6.67 -11.89 6.58
N ASN A 36 -6.60 -10.89 7.46
CA ASN A 36 -5.76 -9.71 7.25
C ASN A 36 -4.26 -10.05 7.30
N TYR A 37 -3.83 -10.94 8.20
CA TYR A 37 -2.40 -11.30 8.30
C TYR A 37 -1.99 -12.33 7.24
N THR A 38 -2.91 -13.18 6.77
CA THR A 38 -2.59 -14.24 5.80
C THR A 38 -2.99 -13.91 4.37
N GLY A 39 -3.65 -12.77 4.13
CA GLY A 39 -4.23 -12.43 2.83
C GLY A 39 -5.32 -13.39 2.36
N GLY A 40 -6.05 -13.97 3.31
CA GLY A 40 -7.23 -14.78 3.02
C GLY A 40 -8.45 -13.92 2.72
N HIS A 41 -9.47 -14.54 2.13
CA HIS A 41 -10.74 -13.90 1.83
C HIS A 41 -11.63 -13.84 3.07
N MET A 42 -12.26 -12.68 3.30
CA MET A 42 -13.40 -12.56 4.19
C MET A 42 -14.65 -12.34 3.34
N ILE A 43 -15.66 -13.21 3.48
CA ILE A 43 -16.94 -13.12 2.77
C ILE A 43 -18.05 -13.17 3.79
N MET A 44 -18.87 -12.12 3.81
CA MET A 44 -20.07 -11.98 4.63
C MET A 44 -21.32 -12.08 3.75
N GLY A 45 -22.37 -12.73 4.25
CA GLY A 45 -23.69 -12.75 3.62
C GLY A 45 -24.77 -13.28 4.55
N ASP A 46 -26.01 -13.32 4.08
CA ASP A 46 -27.14 -13.76 4.92
C ASP A 46 -27.33 -15.28 4.91
N SER A 47 -26.94 -15.94 3.80
CA SER A 47 -27.15 -17.37 3.59
C SER A 47 -26.21 -17.95 2.55
N PHE A 48 -25.70 -19.15 2.82
CA PHE A 48 -24.91 -19.95 1.88
C PHE A 48 -25.71 -20.38 0.64
N ALA A 49 -27.04 -20.42 0.74
CA ALA A 49 -27.92 -20.72 -0.39
C ALA A 49 -28.13 -19.51 -1.32
N SER A 50 -27.71 -18.30 -0.93
CA SER A 50 -27.87 -17.11 -1.76
C SER A 50 -27.05 -17.17 -3.05
N SER A 51 -27.61 -16.62 -4.13
CA SER A 51 -26.88 -16.48 -5.40
C SER A 51 -25.62 -15.62 -5.25
N LEU A 52 -25.69 -14.59 -4.41
CA LEU A 52 -24.56 -13.71 -4.09
C LEU A 52 -23.39 -14.51 -3.49
N PHE A 53 -23.64 -15.32 -2.47
CA PHE A 53 -22.60 -16.16 -1.86
C PHE A 53 -22.03 -17.15 -2.88
N GLN A 54 -22.90 -17.92 -3.55
CA GLN A 54 -22.45 -18.97 -4.48
C GLN A 54 -21.60 -18.41 -5.63
N GLN A 55 -21.97 -17.25 -6.18
CA GLN A 55 -21.19 -16.60 -7.23
C GLN A 55 -19.84 -16.09 -6.69
N THR A 56 -19.84 -15.52 -5.48
CA THR A 56 -18.61 -15.00 -4.85
C THR A 56 -17.64 -16.12 -4.50
N TYR A 57 -18.14 -17.22 -3.92
CA TYR A 57 -17.36 -18.42 -3.63
C TYR A 57 -16.70 -19.02 -4.88
N ARG A 58 -17.42 -19.08 -6.01
CA ARG A 58 -16.85 -19.56 -7.27
C ARG A 58 -15.70 -18.67 -7.77
N ARG A 59 -15.77 -17.35 -7.56
CA ARG A 59 -14.73 -16.41 -8.01
C ARG A 59 -13.40 -16.60 -7.30
N VAL A 60 -13.40 -17.13 -6.07
CA VAL A 60 -12.16 -17.51 -5.35
C VAL A 60 -11.32 -18.50 -6.18
N PHE A 61 -12.00 -19.38 -6.93
CA PHE A 61 -11.38 -20.41 -7.76
C PHE A 61 -11.32 -20.05 -9.24
N ASN A 62 -11.39 -18.75 -9.57
CA ASN A 62 -11.19 -18.29 -10.94
C ASN A 62 -9.82 -18.74 -11.45
N LYS A 63 -9.79 -19.02 -12.76
CA LYS A 63 -8.61 -19.53 -13.46
C LYS A 63 -8.13 -18.54 -14.50
N ASP A 64 -6.84 -18.57 -14.79
CA ASP A 64 -6.25 -17.88 -15.93
C ASP A 64 -6.53 -18.61 -17.26
N ALA A 65 -6.05 -18.03 -18.37
CA ALA A 65 -6.16 -18.63 -19.70
C ALA A 65 -5.50 -20.02 -19.82
N SER A 66 -4.58 -20.38 -18.91
CA SER A 66 -3.95 -21.70 -18.86
C SER A 66 -4.72 -22.71 -18.00
N GLY A 67 -5.85 -22.32 -17.41
CA GLY A 67 -6.64 -23.17 -16.51
C GLY A 67 -6.08 -23.29 -15.09
N SER A 68 -5.07 -22.50 -14.73
CA SER A 68 -4.48 -22.46 -13.38
C SER A 68 -5.22 -21.46 -12.50
N PHE A 69 -5.39 -21.74 -11.20
CA PHE A 69 -6.00 -20.76 -10.29
C PHE A 69 -5.19 -19.47 -10.22
N LEU A 70 -5.89 -18.34 -10.05
CA LEU A 70 -5.28 -17.00 -10.00
C LEU A 70 -4.46 -16.74 -8.73
N MET A 71 -4.61 -17.56 -7.69
CA MET A 71 -3.93 -17.37 -6.40
C MET A 71 -2.41 -17.59 -6.46
N GLY A 72 -1.69 -16.72 -5.75
CA GLY A 72 -0.30 -16.87 -5.36
C GLY A 72 -0.20 -17.20 -3.88
N LEU A 73 0.73 -18.09 -3.54
CA LEU A 73 0.94 -18.62 -2.20
C LEU A 73 2.38 -18.45 -1.74
N ALA A 74 2.60 -18.48 -0.43
CA ALA A 74 3.92 -18.48 0.20
C ALA A 74 4.84 -17.36 -0.33
N GLY A 75 4.25 -16.17 -0.51
CA GLY A 75 4.93 -15.01 -1.06
C GLY A 75 5.85 -14.33 -0.05
N GLN A 76 6.96 -13.78 -0.55
CA GLN A 76 7.79 -12.83 0.15
C GLN A 76 8.10 -11.66 -0.77
N MET A 77 7.73 -10.46 -0.35
CA MET A 77 8.03 -9.21 -1.04
C MET A 77 9.12 -8.45 -0.30
N GLU A 78 10.17 -8.10 -1.02
CA GLU A 78 11.25 -7.22 -0.56
C GLU A 78 11.21 -5.92 -1.36
N VAL A 79 11.34 -4.79 -0.67
CA VAL A 79 11.50 -3.46 -1.27
C VAL A 79 12.95 -3.05 -1.17
N LYS A 80 13.56 -2.79 -2.33
CA LYS A 80 14.93 -2.27 -2.47
C LYS A 80 14.87 -0.87 -3.05
N ASP A 81 15.82 -0.04 -2.68
CA ASP A 81 16.05 1.28 -3.27
C ASP A 81 17.53 1.46 -3.52
N TRP A 82 17.86 2.28 -4.50
CA TRP A 82 19.23 2.69 -4.78
C TRP A 82 19.25 3.96 -5.62
N VAL A 83 20.45 4.53 -5.70
CA VAL A 83 20.79 5.64 -6.58
C VAL A 83 21.82 5.12 -7.61
N ALA A 84 21.64 5.42 -8.89
CA ALA A 84 22.58 5.04 -9.94
C ALA A 84 22.69 6.12 -11.03
N SER A 85 23.91 6.33 -11.54
CA SER A 85 24.21 7.20 -12.68
C SER A 85 23.82 6.52 -14.02
N THR A 86 23.98 5.21 -14.13
CA THR A 86 23.54 4.39 -15.28
C THR A 86 22.90 3.10 -14.79
N PRO A 87 21.63 2.79 -15.15
CA PRO A 87 21.06 1.48 -14.86
C PRO A 87 21.74 0.44 -15.76
N GLU A 88 22.59 -0.42 -15.21
CA GLU A 88 23.00 -1.63 -15.92
C GLU A 88 21.83 -2.61 -15.96
N LEU A 89 21.24 -2.73 -17.15
CA LEU A 89 20.11 -3.58 -17.41
C LEU A 89 20.63 -5.04 -17.52
N MET A 90 20.57 -5.84 -16.44
CA MET A 90 20.79 -7.28 -16.57
C MET A 90 19.50 -7.92 -17.07
N ILE A 91 19.38 -8.04 -18.39
CA ILE A 91 18.34 -8.86 -19.04
C ILE A 91 18.80 -10.31 -18.90
N GLY A 92 18.12 -11.10 -18.06
CA GLY A 92 17.96 -12.52 -18.40
C GLY A 92 17.10 -12.55 -19.67
N SER A 93 17.53 -13.26 -20.70
CA SER A 93 17.18 -13.15 -22.13
C SER A 93 15.70 -13.21 -22.58
N GLU A 94 14.72 -12.98 -21.71
CA GLU A 94 13.28 -13.07 -22.05
C GLU A 94 12.48 -11.81 -21.65
N VAL A 95 11.67 -11.33 -22.59
CA VAL A 95 10.70 -10.24 -22.45
C VAL A 95 9.47 -10.75 -21.69
N ILE A 96 9.03 -10.07 -20.61
CA ILE A 96 8.00 -10.64 -19.71
C ILE A 96 6.57 -10.05 -19.90
N GLU A 97 6.32 -8.75 -20.14
CA GLU A 97 5.02 -8.22 -20.66
C GLU A 97 4.97 -6.67 -20.74
N ARG A 98 3.90 -6.08 -21.29
CA ARG A 98 3.60 -4.62 -21.26
C ARG A 98 2.16 -4.40 -20.76
N VAL A 99 1.96 -3.62 -19.70
CA VAL A 99 0.62 -3.28 -19.16
C VAL A 99 0.51 -1.76 -18.95
N ASP A 100 -0.58 -1.14 -19.43
CA ASP A 100 -0.97 0.25 -19.19
C ASP A 100 0.12 1.33 -19.33
N HIS A 101 0.54 1.62 -20.57
CA HIS A 101 1.44 2.73 -20.92
C HIS A 101 2.84 2.75 -20.24
N PHE A 102 3.14 1.79 -19.37
CA PHE A 102 4.47 1.57 -18.81
C PHE A 102 5.20 0.45 -19.59
N THR A 103 6.40 0.76 -20.08
CA THR A 103 7.29 -0.24 -20.66
C THR A 103 7.94 -1.02 -19.52
N TYR A 104 7.51 -2.26 -19.27
CA TYR A 104 8.18 -3.16 -18.33
C TYR A 104 9.36 -3.80 -19.03
N LEU A 105 10.56 -3.30 -18.75
CA LEU A 105 11.76 -4.12 -18.90
C LEU A 105 11.80 -5.04 -17.68
N GLY A 106 11.61 -6.34 -17.92
CA GLY A 106 11.99 -7.37 -16.95
C GLY A 106 13.50 -7.27 -16.72
N SER A 107 13.91 -6.39 -15.83
CA SER A 107 15.31 -6.20 -15.47
C SER A 107 15.43 -6.47 -13.99
N LEU A 108 16.05 -7.60 -13.68
CA LEU A 108 16.84 -7.70 -12.47
C LEU A 108 17.95 -6.66 -12.62
N ILE A 109 17.74 -5.46 -12.12
CA ILE A 109 18.85 -4.54 -11.96
C ILE A 109 19.68 -5.15 -10.83
N ASN A 110 20.85 -5.65 -11.19
CA ASN A 110 21.82 -6.08 -10.21
C ASN A 110 22.18 -4.82 -9.41
N PRO A 111 22.04 -4.81 -8.08
CA PRO A 111 22.41 -3.66 -7.27
C PRO A 111 23.94 -3.57 -7.24
N CYS A 112 24.55 -3.12 -8.33
CA CYS A 112 25.89 -2.56 -8.30
C CYS A 112 25.88 -1.16 -7.64
N GLY A 113 24.69 -0.69 -7.20
CA GLY A 113 24.51 0.55 -6.44
C GLY A 113 24.36 0.30 -4.94
N VAL A 114 24.85 1.26 -4.16
CA VAL A 114 24.60 1.36 -2.71
C VAL A 114 23.11 1.68 -2.50
N THR A 115 22.46 1.06 -1.51
CA THR A 115 21.11 1.45 -1.07
C THR A 115 21.05 2.97 -0.87
N SER A 116 19.98 3.64 -1.33
CA SER A 116 19.87 5.08 -1.17
C SER A 116 19.89 5.40 0.32
N LYS A 117 20.73 6.35 0.71
CA LYS A 117 20.72 6.85 2.09
C LYS A 117 19.53 7.79 2.29
N GLU A 118 18.96 8.27 1.19
CA GLU A 118 18.02 9.38 1.11
C GLU A 118 16.56 8.93 1.03
N LEU A 119 16.29 7.68 0.65
CA LEU A 119 14.95 7.10 0.69
C LEU A 119 14.93 5.90 1.62
N LYS A 120 14.02 5.89 2.58
CA LYS A 120 13.81 4.77 3.50
C LYS A 120 12.37 4.30 3.47
N VAL A 121 12.17 3.03 3.83
CA VAL A 121 10.88 2.37 3.85
C VAL A 121 10.29 2.48 5.26
N SER A 122 9.22 3.25 5.39
CA SER A 122 8.51 3.47 6.66
C SER A 122 7.61 2.30 7.04
N GLY A 123 7.00 1.65 6.04
CA GLY A 123 6.25 0.41 6.24
C GLY A 123 5.20 0.14 5.17
N CYS A 124 4.32 -0.83 5.44
CA CYS A 124 3.29 -1.30 4.53
C CYS A 124 1.90 -1.34 5.20
N ILE A 125 0.85 -1.01 4.45
CA ILE A 125 -0.55 -1.27 4.85
C ILE A 125 -1.26 -2.09 3.77
N GLY A 126 -1.69 -3.28 4.16
CA GLY A 126 -2.42 -4.23 3.32
C GLY A 126 -2.35 -5.65 3.90
N PRO A 127 -2.84 -6.65 3.17
CA PRO A 127 -2.82 -8.04 3.61
C PRO A 127 -1.39 -8.62 3.53
N CYS A 128 -0.58 -8.32 4.54
CA CYS A 128 0.77 -8.84 4.66
C CYS A 128 1.16 -9.05 6.12
N PHE A 129 2.26 -9.76 6.32
CA PHE A 129 2.83 -10.01 7.63
C PHE A 129 4.31 -9.64 7.64
N SER A 130 4.79 -9.01 8.72
CA SER A 130 6.20 -8.62 8.81
C SER A 130 7.13 -9.83 8.74
N ALA A 131 8.18 -9.77 7.91
CA ALA A 131 9.24 -10.75 7.97
C ALA A 131 10.13 -10.59 9.21
N ASN A 132 10.02 -9.45 9.91
CA ASN A 132 10.88 -8.99 10.99
C ASN A 132 12.36 -8.94 10.57
N VAL A 133 12.62 -8.53 9.33
CA VAL A 133 13.96 -8.38 8.76
C VAL A 133 14.25 -6.90 8.60
N LYS A 134 15.24 -6.38 9.33
CA LYS A 134 15.70 -5.01 9.16
C LYS A 134 16.77 -4.96 8.08
N MET A 135 16.53 -4.13 7.07
CA MET A 135 17.45 -3.92 5.94
C MET A 135 18.06 -2.51 6.03
N PRO A 136 19.15 -2.21 5.31
CA PRO A 136 19.78 -0.89 5.32
C PRO A 136 18.85 0.27 4.92
N ASN A 137 17.78 -0.04 4.20
CA ASN A 137 16.76 0.92 3.78
C ASN A 137 15.52 0.98 4.67
N THR A 138 15.49 0.26 5.78
CA THR A 138 14.38 0.35 6.73
C THR A 138 14.42 1.69 7.45
N GLY A 139 13.31 2.41 7.40
CA GLY A 139 13.14 3.73 8.01
C GLY A 139 12.97 3.69 9.52
N GLU A 140 13.14 4.86 10.15
CA GLU A 140 12.90 5.05 11.58
C GLU A 140 11.43 5.40 11.86
N GLN A 141 10.79 6.16 10.97
CA GLN A 141 9.37 6.45 11.08
C GLN A 141 8.53 5.23 10.67
N GLU A 142 7.81 4.65 11.62
CA GLU A 142 6.96 3.48 11.40
C GLU A 142 5.56 3.88 10.89
N VAL A 143 5.14 3.30 9.76
CA VAL A 143 3.78 3.44 9.21
C VAL A 143 3.22 2.06 8.89
N GLY A 144 2.07 1.70 9.47
CA GLY A 144 1.48 0.38 9.24
C GLY A 144 2.34 -0.74 9.85
N ILE A 145 2.53 -1.80 9.06
CA ILE A 145 3.46 -2.89 9.35
C ILE A 145 4.86 -2.43 8.93
N GLY A 146 5.54 -1.69 9.81
CA GLY A 146 6.86 -1.12 9.54
C GLY A 146 8.02 -1.90 10.18
N ARG A 147 9.13 -1.19 10.45
CA ARG A 147 10.41 -1.74 10.96
C ARG A 147 11.02 -2.86 10.11
N THR A 148 10.57 -2.97 8.86
CA THR A 148 11.07 -3.90 7.86
C THR A 148 10.84 -3.32 6.48
N SER A 149 11.61 -3.78 5.50
CA SER A 149 11.32 -3.62 4.07
C SER A 149 11.00 -4.96 3.40
N VAL A 150 10.71 -5.99 4.21
CA VAL A 150 10.40 -7.35 3.76
C VAL A 150 9.11 -7.83 4.42
N TRP A 151 8.14 -8.23 3.61
CA TRP A 151 6.85 -8.74 4.07
C TRP A 151 6.53 -10.11 3.47
N ARG A 152 5.87 -10.95 4.26
CA ARG A 152 5.27 -12.20 3.82
C ARG A 152 3.87 -11.94 3.28
N LEU A 153 3.56 -12.61 2.18
CA LEU A 153 2.26 -12.59 1.49
C LEU A 153 1.79 -14.05 1.38
N ASN A 154 1.17 -14.56 2.43
CA ASN A 154 0.82 -15.99 2.51
C ASN A 154 -0.11 -16.42 1.39
N GLY A 155 -1.16 -15.63 1.15
CA GLY A 155 -2.09 -15.76 0.04
C GLY A 155 -2.31 -14.40 -0.59
N PHE A 156 -2.36 -14.35 -1.91
CA PHE A 156 -2.71 -13.15 -2.65
C PHE A 156 -3.23 -13.50 -4.03
N THR A 157 -3.86 -12.53 -4.69
CA THR A 157 -4.43 -12.66 -6.03
C THR A 157 -3.93 -11.50 -6.90
N PRO A 158 -4.21 -11.48 -8.21
CA PRO A 158 -3.84 -10.36 -9.07
C PRO A 158 -4.45 -9.01 -8.66
N SER A 159 -5.54 -9.01 -7.87
CA SER A 159 -6.14 -7.78 -7.33
C SER A 159 -5.58 -7.36 -5.96
N THR A 160 -4.73 -8.17 -5.33
CA THR A 160 -4.11 -7.82 -4.05
C THR A 160 -3.21 -6.59 -4.21
N THR A 161 -3.51 -5.54 -3.44
CA THR A 161 -2.78 -4.27 -3.49
C THR A 161 -2.28 -3.88 -2.10
N LEU A 162 -0.99 -3.54 -2.02
CA LEU A 162 -0.29 -3.08 -0.83
C LEU A 162 0.01 -1.59 -0.94
N ALA A 163 -0.10 -0.86 0.16
CA ALA A 163 0.35 0.52 0.24
C ALA A 163 1.72 0.57 0.92
N ILE A 164 2.76 0.98 0.19
CA ILE A 164 4.13 1.11 0.72
C ILE A 164 4.43 2.59 0.96
N TYR A 165 4.81 2.90 2.19
CA TYR A 165 5.11 4.25 2.63
C TYR A 165 6.62 4.42 2.73
N PHE A 166 7.10 5.54 2.19
CA PHE A 166 8.49 5.90 2.19
C PHE A 166 8.68 7.21 2.96
N GLU A 167 9.83 7.34 3.59
CA GLU A 167 10.32 8.61 4.13
C GLU A 167 11.55 9.04 3.35
N VAL A 168 11.64 10.34 3.08
CA VAL A 168 12.85 10.95 2.54
C VAL A 168 13.73 11.36 3.72
N ALA A 169 14.91 10.75 3.83
CA ALA A 169 15.84 11.06 4.91
C ALA A 169 16.28 12.53 4.80
N THR A 170 16.07 13.30 5.86
CA THR A 170 16.49 14.70 5.91
C THR A 170 17.93 14.74 6.42
N PRO A 171 18.87 15.43 5.73
CA PRO A 171 20.25 15.52 6.21
C PRO A 171 20.31 16.21 7.57
N THR A 172 21.11 15.68 8.49
CA THR A 172 21.26 16.14 9.89
C THR A 172 21.76 17.60 10.00
N SER A 173 22.22 18.19 8.90
CA SER A 173 22.86 19.50 8.84
C SER A 173 22.01 20.56 8.13
N GLY A 174 20.76 20.80 8.56
CA GLY A 174 19.98 22.04 8.36
C GLY A 174 19.76 22.61 6.94
N GLY A 175 20.37 22.05 5.90
CA GLY A 175 20.17 22.38 4.50
C GLY A 175 19.01 21.56 3.96
N GLY A 176 18.21 22.15 3.07
CA GLY A 176 17.13 21.44 2.37
C GLY A 176 17.62 20.15 1.70
N VAL A 177 16.68 19.29 1.32
CA VAL A 177 16.98 18.01 0.64
C VAL A 177 17.77 18.30 -0.64
N GLN A 178 19.10 18.15 -0.58
CA GLN A 178 19.96 18.26 -1.74
C GLN A 178 19.83 16.98 -2.57
N ILE A 179 19.72 17.12 -3.89
CA ILE A 179 19.68 15.99 -4.82
C ILE A 179 20.87 15.06 -4.50
N PRO A 180 20.65 13.73 -4.34
CA PRO A 180 21.72 12.84 -3.91
C PRO A 180 22.92 12.92 -4.87
N PRO A 181 24.14 13.19 -4.37
CA PRO A 181 25.32 13.34 -5.22
C PRO A 181 25.62 12.03 -5.96
N GLY A 182 25.85 12.12 -7.28
CA GLY A 182 26.06 10.94 -8.13
C GLY A 182 24.79 10.24 -8.60
N SER A 183 23.61 10.63 -8.10
CA SER A 183 22.35 10.37 -8.81
C SER A 183 22.31 11.30 -10.01
N ASN A 184 21.94 10.82 -11.20
CA ASN A 184 21.56 11.72 -12.31
C ASN A 184 20.20 12.42 -11.99
N GLY A 185 19.99 12.86 -10.75
CA GLY A 185 18.74 13.36 -10.22
C GLY A 185 17.64 12.29 -10.14
N ARG A 186 17.96 11.00 -10.08
CA ARG A 186 16.97 9.90 -10.12
C ARG A 186 17.07 8.98 -8.90
N GLY A 187 15.93 8.64 -8.33
CA GLY A 187 15.76 7.60 -7.32
C GLY A 187 15.06 6.38 -7.93
N TYR A 188 15.52 5.20 -7.55
CA TYR A 188 14.95 3.92 -7.98
C TYR A 188 14.37 3.17 -6.79
N VAL A 189 13.22 2.54 -7.00
CA VAL A 189 12.61 1.59 -6.07
C VAL A 189 12.29 0.32 -6.83
N GLN A 190 12.61 -0.83 -6.24
CA GLN A 190 12.33 -2.14 -6.80
C GLN A 190 11.55 -2.99 -5.82
N PHE A 191 10.47 -3.56 -6.31
CA PHE A 191 9.64 -4.53 -5.64
C PHE A 191 10.02 -5.91 -6.15
N VAL A 192 10.51 -6.76 -5.27
CA VAL A 192 10.93 -8.13 -5.58
C VAL A 192 10.02 -9.09 -4.84
N THR A 193 9.12 -9.76 -5.55
CA THR A 193 8.17 -10.71 -4.97
C THR A 193 8.47 -12.12 -5.43
N GLN A 194 8.88 -12.98 -4.50
CA GLN A 194 9.05 -14.42 -4.71
C GLN A 194 7.80 -15.13 -4.20
N TYR A 195 7.21 -16.03 -4.97
CA TYR A 195 5.99 -16.74 -4.57
C TYR A 195 5.81 -18.05 -5.32
N GLN A 196 4.87 -18.87 -4.87
CA GLN A 196 4.44 -20.09 -5.54
C GLN A 196 3.08 -19.86 -6.21
N ARG A 197 2.96 -20.18 -7.50
CA ARG A 197 1.65 -20.24 -8.18
C ARG A 197 0.87 -21.47 -7.75
N ALA A 198 -0.45 -21.44 -7.92
CA ALA A 198 -1.32 -22.59 -7.63
C ALA A 198 -0.96 -23.89 -8.37
N ASN A 199 -0.25 -23.82 -9.50
CA ASN A 199 0.24 -24.99 -10.23
C ASN A 199 1.58 -25.55 -9.68
N GLY A 200 2.07 -25.03 -8.56
CA GLY A 200 3.30 -25.45 -7.90
C GLY A 200 4.57 -24.72 -8.36
N GLN A 201 4.52 -23.97 -9.47
CA GLN A 201 5.69 -23.25 -9.98
C GLN A 201 6.10 -22.10 -9.06
N ARG A 202 7.40 -22.01 -8.75
CA ARG A 202 7.98 -20.83 -8.12
C ARG A 202 8.17 -19.73 -9.15
N LYS A 203 7.81 -18.50 -8.79
CA LYS A 203 7.94 -17.31 -9.63
C LYS A 203 8.63 -16.19 -8.86
N LEU A 204 9.37 -15.40 -9.62
CA LEU A 204 9.98 -14.15 -9.19
C LEU A 204 9.37 -13.03 -10.02
N ARG A 205 8.66 -12.11 -9.38
CA ARG A 205 8.14 -10.88 -10.00
C ARG A 205 9.00 -9.72 -9.54
N VAL A 206 9.57 -8.99 -10.51
CA VAL A 206 10.38 -7.80 -10.25
C VAL A 206 9.71 -6.61 -10.91
N THR A 207 9.55 -5.52 -10.18
CA THR A 207 9.04 -4.26 -10.71
C THR A 207 9.92 -3.14 -10.22
N THR A 208 10.60 -2.46 -11.14
CA THR A 208 11.45 -1.31 -10.84
C THR A 208 10.74 -0.04 -11.30
N VAL A 209 10.60 0.93 -10.41
CA VAL A 209 10.13 2.28 -10.72
C VAL A 209 11.25 3.29 -10.52
N CYS A 210 11.25 4.32 -11.36
CA CYS A 210 12.19 5.43 -11.29
C CYS A 210 11.41 6.74 -11.15
N ARG A 211 11.88 7.64 -10.29
CA ARG A 211 11.36 9.01 -10.16
C ARG A 211 12.51 9.99 -10.05
N ASN A 212 12.27 11.22 -10.51
CA ASN A 212 13.25 12.29 -10.39
C ASN A 212 13.22 12.88 -8.98
N TRP A 213 14.39 13.20 -8.45
CA TRP A 213 14.56 14.06 -7.29
C TRP A 213 14.27 15.50 -7.70
N ILE A 214 13.55 16.22 -6.85
CA ILE A 214 13.10 17.59 -7.09
C ILE A 214 13.49 18.42 -5.87
N ASP A 215 14.08 19.58 -6.09
CA ASP A 215 14.27 20.56 -5.03
C ASP A 215 12.96 21.32 -4.80
N SER A 216 12.33 21.08 -3.65
CA SER A 216 11.04 21.67 -3.28
C SER A 216 11.05 23.21 -3.21
N THR A 217 12.20 23.85 -3.10
CA THR A 217 12.31 25.31 -3.00
C THR A 217 12.34 25.99 -4.37
N THR A 218 13.00 25.37 -5.35
CA THR A 218 13.21 25.94 -6.69
C THR A 218 12.28 25.35 -7.75
N GLN A 219 11.77 24.13 -7.53
CA GLN A 219 11.05 23.35 -8.53
C GLN A 219 9.64 22.94 -8.06
N LEU A 220 8.98 23.80 -7.27
CA LEU A 220 7.62 23.58 -6.78
C LEU A 220 6.60 23.18 -7.87
N PRO A 221 6.59 23.78 -9.09
CA PRO A 221 5.66 23.41 -10.15
C PRO A 221 5.77 21.95 -10.59
N HIS A 222 6.99 21.39 -10.61
CA HIS A 222 7.20 19.98 -10.96
C HIS A 222 6.68 19.03 -9.87
N MET A 223 6.74 19.45 -8.60
CA MET A 223 6.16 18.70 -7.49
C MET A 223 4.62 18.71 -7.53
N ILE A 224 4.02 19.85 -7.88
CA ILE A 224 2.56 19.98 -8.08
C ILE A 224 2.08 19.07 -9.20
N CYS A 225 2.72 19.12 -10.37
CA CYS A 225 2.40 18.28 -11.52
C CYS A 225 2.57 16.77 -11.24
N GLY A 226 3.47 16.40 -10.32
CA GLY A 226 3.69 15.02 -9.91
C GLY A 226 2.68 14.49 -8.87
N PHE A 227 1.73 15.30 -8.40
CA PHE A 227 0.77 14.88 -7.39
C PHE A 227 -0.39 14.09 -8.00
N ASP A 228 -0.57 12.85 -7.54
CA ASP A 228 -1.71 12.02 -7.87
C ASP A 228 -2.73 12.05 -6.72
N GLN A 229 -3.79 12.84 -6.89
CA GLN A 229 -4.81 13.04 -5.87
C GLN A 229 -5.66 11.78 -5.57
N GLU A 230 -5.84 10.88 -6.53
CA GLU A 230 -6.59 9.64 -6.33
C GLU A 230 -5.76 8.65 -5.52
N ALA A 231 -4.51 8.43 -5.94
CA ALA A 231 -3.58 7.56 -5.20
C ALA A 231 -3.31 8.12 -3.79
N ALA A 232 -3.07 9.42 -3.65
CA ALA A 232 -2.88 10.06 -2.35
C ALA A 232 -4.10 9.89 -1.43
N THR A 233 -5.31 9.99 -1.98
CA THR A 233 -6.55 9.74 -1.25
C THR A 233 -6.59 8.32 -0.71
N VAL A 234 -6.33 7.31 -1.56
CA VAL A 234 -6.37 5.90 -1.16
C VAL A 234 -5.29 5.59 -0.12
N LEU A 235 -4.08 6.14 -0.27
CA LEU A 235 -2.98 5.97 0.68
C LEU A 235 -3.30 6.60 2.05
N ILE A 236 -3.89 7.79 2.06
CA ILE A 236 -4.30 8.44 3.31
C ILE A 236 -5.49 7.71 3.94
N ALA A 237 -6.44 7.22 3.13
CA ALA A 237 -7.56 6.43 3.60
C ALA A 237 -7.10 5.14 4.29
N ARG A 238 -6.13 4.41 3.69
CA ARG A 238 -5.51 3.22 4.30
C ARG A 238 -4.84 3.54 5.63
N MET A 239 -4.11 4.65 5.72
CA MET A 239 -3.50 5.09 6.98
C MET A 239 -4.56 5.47 8.03
N ALA A 240 -5.66 6.12 7.62
CA ALA A 240 -6.76 6.46 8.52
C ALA A 240 -7.45 5.21 9.08
N MET A 241 -7.77 4.24 8.22
CA MET A 241 -8.39 2.97 8.63
C MET A 241 -7.49 2.16 9.56
N PHE A 242 -6.19 2.08 9.25
CA PHE A 242 -5.21 1.43 10.11
C PHE A 242 -5.11 2.10 11.49
N LYS A 243 -5.10 3.44 11.54
CA LYS A 243 -5.14 4.18 12.81
C LYS A 243 -6.43 3.95 13.59
N ALA A 244 -7.56 3.83 12.90
CA ALA A 244 -8.87 3.60 13.50
C ALA A 244 -9.05 2.19 14.09
N GLU A 245 -8.05 1.30 14.00
CA GLU A 245 -8.06 0.03 14.73
C GLU A 245 -7.63 0.18 16.20
N THR A 246 -6.83 1.21 16.52
CA THR A 246 -6.22 1.40 17.85
C THR A 246 -6.47 2.78 18.44
N THR A 247 -6.91 3.74 17.62
CA THR A 247 -7.17 5.12 18.00
C THR A 247 -8.66 5.43 17.87
N ASP A 248 -9.18 6.27 18.76
CA ASP A 248 -10.56 6.75 18.70
C ASP A 248 -10.90 7.42 17.36
N SER A 249 -12.11 7.20 16.85
CA SER A 249 -12.54 7.67 15.53
C SER A 249 -12.51 9.19 15.43
N VAL A 250 -12.82 9.93 16.51
CA VAL A 250 -12.81 11.40 16.53
C VAL A 250 -11.39 11.91 16.33
N ASP A 251 -10.41 11.26 16.93
CA ASP A 251 -9.00 11.66 16.80
C ASP A 251 -8.43 11.34 15.42
N VAL A 252 -8.84 10.21 14.82
CA VAL A 252 -8.51 9.90 13.42
C VAL A 252 -9.10 10.94 12.46
N LEU A 253 -10.33 11.38 12.69
CA LEU A 253 -10.97 12.44 11.88
C LEU A 253 -10.25 13.78 12.03
N ARG A 254 -9.90 14.16 13.27
CA ARG A 254 -9.08 15.37 13.53
C ARG A 254 -7.72 15.29 12.86
N TRP A 255 -7.09 14.11 12.85
CA TRP A 255 -5.83 13.90 12.15
C TRP A 255 -6.00 14.08 10.63
N LEU A 256 -7.06 13.51 10.06
CA LEU A 256 -7.38 13.63 8.62
C LEU A 256 -7.62 15.10 8.22
N ASP A 257 -8.43 15.82 9.00
CA ASP A 257 -8.68 17.25 8.80
C ASP A 257 -7.38 18.07 8.87
N ARG A 258 -6.49 17.76 9.83
CA ARG A 258 -5.17 18.43 9.91
C ARG A 258 -4.30 18.14 8.70
N GLN A 259 -4.33 16.93 8.11
CA GLN A 259 -3.57 16.64 6.89
C GLN A 259 -4.11 17.45 5.71
N LEU A 260 -5.43 17.50 5.55
CA LEU A 260 -6.08 18.30 4.50
C LEU A 260 -5.73 19.78 4.64
N ILE A 261 -5.83 20.35 5.84
CA ILE A 261 -5.48 21.75 6.10
C ILE A 261 -4.01 22.02 5.78
N LYS A 262 -3.08 21.13 6.17
CA LYS A 262 -1.65 21.27 5.85
C LYS A 262 -1.39 21.26 4.35
N LEU A 263 -2.08 20.40 3.60
CA LEU A 263 -1.99 20.35 2.15
C LEU A 263 -2.51 21.63 1.52
N CYS A 264 -3.71 22.07 1.90
CA CYS A 264 -4.31 23.32 1.41
C CYS A 264 -3.45 24.54 1.73
N HIS A 265 -2.87 24.60 2.93
CA HIS A 265 -1.98 25.69 3.33
C HIS A 265 -0.68 25.71 2.51
N LYS A 266 -0.12 24.54 2.15
CA LYS A 266 1.16 24.43 1.43
C LYS A 266 1.02 24.66 -0.08
N PHE A 267 -0.08 24.21 -0.67
CA PHE A 267 -0.25 24.17 -2.13
C PHE A 267 -1.39 25.06 -2.65
N GLY A 268 -2.19 25.66 -1.77
CA GLY A 268 -3.25 26.59 -2.15
C GLY A 268 -2.74 28.01 -2.27
N ASP A 269 -3.31 28.74 -3.23
CA ASP A 269 -3.13 30.17 -3.41
C ASP A 269 -4.24 30.92 -2.67
N TYR A 270 -3.89 31.82 -1.76
CA TYR A 270 -4.85 32.61 -1.00
C TYR A 270 -4.21 33.88 -0.45
N ARG A 271 -5.07 34.86 -0.17
CA ARG A 271 -4.71 36.04 0.62
C ARG A 271 -5.04 35.75 2.08
N LYS A 272 -4.15 36.18 2.97
CA LYS A 272 -4.36 36.04 4.41
C LYS A 272 -5.66 36.76 4.79
N ASP A 273 -6.45 36.12 5.65
CA ASP A 273 -7.71 36.63 6.19
C ASP A 273 -8.84 36.86 5.14
N ASP A 274 -8.70 36.34 3.91
CA ASP A 274 -9.74 36.37 2.87
C ASP A 274 -10.07 34.94 2.38
N PRO A 275 -11.10 34.27 2.95
CA PRO A 275 -11.48 32.92 2.57
C PRO A 275 -11.95 32.77 1.11
N THR A 276 -12.45 33.84 0.49
CA THR A 276 -13.00 33.79 -0.89
C THR A 276 -11.91 33.71 -1.95
N SER A 277 -10.70 34.14 -1.59
CA SER A 277 -9.51 34.11 -2.45
C SER A 277 -8.93 32.71 -2.66
N PHE A 278 -9.28 31.74 -1.82
CA PHE A 278 -8.65 30.42 -1.83
C PHE A 278 -8.88 29.67 -3.14
N ARG A 279 -7.80 29.21 -3.77
CA ARG A 279 -7.80 28.38 -4.97
C ARG A 279 -6.76 27.26 -4.82
N LEU A 280 -7.07 26.10 -5.40
CA LEU A 280 -6.15 24.96 -5.51
C LEU A 280 -5.78 24.74 -6.98
N PRO A 281 -4.55 24.28 -7.28
CA PRO A 281 -4.20 23.79 -8.60
C PRO A 281 -5.10 22.61 -9.02
N GLY A 282 -5.24 22.40 -10.33
CA GLY A 282 -6.13 21.36 -10.88
C GLY A 282 -5.80 19.96 -10.36
N GLU A 283 -4.52 19.69 -10.15
CA GLU A 283 -3.95 18.45 -9.62
C GLU A 283 -4.43 18.13 -8.20
N PHE A 284 -4.86 19.13 -7.43
CA PHE A 284 -5.35 18.98 -6.05
C PHE A 284 -6.86 19.20 -5.92
N SER A 285 -7.55 19.60 -6.99
CA SER A 285 -8.91 20.14 -6.92
C SER A 285 -9.97 19.16 -6.38
N PHE A 286 -9.83 17.86 -6.63
CA PHE A 286 -10.75 16.83 -6.13
C PHE A 286 -10.34 16.29 -4.75
N TYR A 287 -9.10 16.49 -4.32
CA TYR A 287 -8.61 15.97 -3.04
C TYR A 287 -9.48 16.36 -1.83
N PRO A 288 -9.90 17.65 -1.65
CA PRO A 288 -10.82 18.02 -0.58
C PRO A 288 -12.17 17.30 -0.66
N GLN A 289 -12.69 17.07 -1.87
CA GLN A 289 -13.95 16.34 -2.08
C GLN A 289 -13.82 14.87 -1.69
N PHE A 290 -12.71 14.22 -2.05
CA PHE A 290 -12.43 12.86 -1.61
C PHE A 290 -12.31 12.76 -0.08
N MET A 291 -11.61 13.69 0.57
CA MET A 291 -11.51 13.74 2.02
C MET A 291 -12.87 13.96 2.69
N PHE A 292 -13.75 14.76 2.07
CA PHE A 292 -15.12 14.97 2.52
C PHE A 292 -15.96 13.68 2.48
N HIS A 293 -15.80 12.85 1.46
CA HIS A 293 -16.46 11.53 1.40
C HIS A 293 -15.81 10.53 2.36
N MET A 294 -14.48 10.51 2.45
CA MET A 294 -13.75 9.59 3.34
C MET A 294 -14.14 9.77 4.81
N ARG A 295 -14.19 11.02 5.30
CA ARG A 295 -14.52 11.33 6.72
C ARG A 295 -15.92 10.92 7.17
N ARG A 296 -16.84 10.68 6.21
CA ARG A 296 -18.24 10.29 6.46
C ARG A 296 -18.57 8.88 5.97
N SER A 297 -17.58 8.18 5.44
CA SER A 297 -17.72 6.81 4.99
C SER A 297 -17.92 5.87 6.18
N GLN A 298 -18.48 4.69 5.91
CA GLN A 298 -18.64 3.61 6.88
C GLN A 298 -17.28 3.09 7.41
N PHE A 299 -16.17 3.41 6.75
CA PHE A 299 -14.83 3.07 7.23
C PHE A 299 -14.46 3.81 8.52
N LEU A 300 -14.92 5.05 8.71
CA LEU A 300 -14.60 5.90 9.87
C LEU A 300 -15.83 6.23 10.73
N GLN A 301 -16.98 6.47 10.12
CA GLN A 301 -18.26 6.67 10.81
C GLN A 301 -18.97 5.32 10.94
N VAL A 302 -18.64 4.59 12.00
CA VAL A 302 -19.12 3.22 12.19
C VAL A 302 -20.49 3.15 12.86
N PHE A 303 -21.04 4.28 13.34
CA PHE A 303 -22.40 4.35 13.86
C PHE A 303 -23.40 3.91 12.77
N ASN A 304 -24.34 3.03 13.14
CA ASN A 304 -25.24 2.28 12.24
C ASN A 304 -24.62 1.09 11.47
N ASN A 305 -23.39 0.69 11.76
CA ASN A 305 -22.84 -0.59 11.28
C ASN A 305 -22.53 -1.47 12.49
N SER A 306 -22.71 -2.77 12.35
CA SER A 306 -22.20 -3.74 13.30
C SER A 306 -20.67 -3.78 13.30
N PRO A 307 -20.04 -4.26 14.40
CA PRO A 307 -18.61 -4.55 14.42
C PRO A 307 -18.14 -5.45 13.27
N ASP A 308 -18.95 -6.47 12.92
CA ASP A 308 -18.66 -7.40 11.82
C ASP A 308 -18.70 -6.71 10.45
N GLU A 309 -19.72 -5.89 10.16
CA GLU A 309 -19.80 -5.12 8.92
C GLU A 309 -18.63 -4.13 8.81
N THR A 310 -18.29 -3.47 9.91
CA THR A 310 -17.14 -2.55 9.95
C THR A 310 -15.84 -3.28 9.64
N ALA A 311 -15.65 -4.48 10.19
CA ALA A 311 -14.47 -5.31 9.93
C ALA A 311 -14.45 -5.86 8.49
N TYR A 312 -15.63 -6.11 7.90
CA TYR A 312 -15.77 -6.57 6.52
C TYR A 312 -15.51 -5.47 5.49
N TYR A 313 -15.94 -4.24 5.76
CA TYR A 313 -15.72 -3.10 4.85
C TYR A 313 -14.27 -2.63 4.82
N ARG A 314 -13.54 -2.75 5.94
CA ARG A 314 -12.14 -2.32 6.07
C ARG A 314 -11.17 -3.35 5.48
#